data_AF-A0A8X6H9S2-F1
#
_entry.id   AF-A0A8X6H9S2-F1
#
_cell.length_a   1.000
_cell.length_b   1.000
_cell.length_c   1.000
_cell.angle_alpha   90.00
_cell.angle_beta   90.00
_cell.angle_gamma   90.00
#
_symmetry.space_group_name_H-M   'P 1'
#
loop_
_entity.id
_entity.type
_entity.pdbx_description
1 polymer ?
#
loop_
_entity_poly.entity_id
_entity_poly.type
_entity_poly.pdbx_seq_one_letter_code
_entity_poly.pdbx_strand_id
1 'polypeptide(L)'
;MLHHVIREDPRNWDRQLPFLLFAYREVPNTTTGVSPFRLLYGREARGPLAILKSSWAGEIHLPTNISQSAADYLQEMKIKMEKAAESASLTAAQKQKKLWRLLQQEVIRKEF
;
A
#
# COMPACT_ATOMS: atom_id res chain seq x y z
N MET A 1 -7.06 4.46 -6.76
CA MET A 1 -6.87 3.74 -5.49
C MET A 1 -7.97 4.09 -4.48
N LEU A 2 -8.18 5.37 -4.14
CA LEU A 2 -9.24 5.76 -3.20
C LEU A 2 -10.64 5.23 -3.58
N HIS A 3 -11.03 5.38 -4.84
CA HIS A 3 -12.31 4.86 -5.33
C HIS A 3 -12.45 3.32 -5.18
N HIS A 4 -11.33 2.59 -5.22
CA HIS A 4 -11.36 1.13 -5.03
C HIS A 4 -11.61 0.79 -3.56
N VAL A 5 -10.88 1.44 -2.64
CA VAL A 5 -11.06 1.29 -1.19
C VAL A 5 -12.48 1.65 -0.75
N ILE A 6 -13.03 2.75 -1.29
CA ILE A 6 -14.42 3.15 -1.02
C ILE A 6 -15.43 2.11 -1.54
N ARG A 7 -15.16 1.46 -2.66
CA ARG A 7 -16.05 0.41 -3.19
C ARG A 7 -16.00 -0.88 -2.40
N GLU A 8 -14.84 -1.22 -1.84
CA GLU A 8 -14.66 -2.42 -1.01
C GLU A 8 -15.27 -2.27 0.38
N ASP A 9 -15.08 -1.12 1.04
CA ASP A 9 -15.70 -0.81 2.33
C ASP A 9 -16.27 0.62 2.36
N PRO A 10 -17.48 0.84 1.80
CA PRO A 10 -18.07 2.16 1.72
C PRO A 10 -18.45 2.75 3.08
N ARG A 11 -18.65 1.91 4.10
CA ARG A 11 -19.10 2.36 5.43
C ARG A 11 -17.95 2.83 6.32
N ASN A 12 -16.75 2.28 6.13
CA ASN A 12 -15.58 2.63 6.94
C ASN A 12 -14.41 3.19 6.11
N TRP A 13 -14.71 3.81 4.98
CA TRP A 13 -13.68 4.37 4.08
C TRP A 13 -12.78 5.39 4.78
N ASP A 14 -13.32 6.13 5.74
CA ASP A 14 -12.64 7.12 6.58
C ASP A 14 -11.57 6.46 7.46
N ARG A 15 -11.85 5.27 7.98
CA ARG A 15 -10.89 4.48 8.78
C ARG A 15 -9.74 3.94 7.92
N GLN A 16 -9.99 3.69 6.64
CA GLN A 16 -8.97 3.22 5.70
C GLN A 16 -8.09 4.34 5.16
N LEU A 17 -8.55 5.59 5.23
CA LEU A 17 -7.89 6.75 4.63
C LEU A 17 -6.45 6.99 5.15
N PRO A 18 -6.17 6.92 6.47
CA PRO A 18 -4.80 7.11 6.97
C PRO A 18 -3.82 6.08 6.41
N PHE A 19 -4.23 4.81 6.32
CA PHE A 19 -3.40 3.73 5.78
C PHE A 19 -3.12 3.92 4.29
N LEU A 20 -4.15 4.31 3.53
CA LEU A 20 -4.01 4.57 2.10
C LEU A 20 -3.06 5.76 1.83
N LEU A 21 -3.22 6.85 2.58
CA LEU A 21 -2.37 8.04 2.45
C LEU A 21 -0.92 7.72 2.84
N PHE A 22 -0.71 6.91 3.87
CA PHE A 22 0.62 6.44 4.25
C PHE A 22 1.27 5.64 3.12
N ALA A 23 0.58 4.63 2.58
CA ALA A 23 1.09 3.82 1.48
C ALA A 23 1.43 4.66 0.25
N TYR A 24 0.58 5.63 -0.10
CA TYR A 24 0.83 6.52 -1.24
C TYR A 24 2.04 7.44 -1.03
N ARG A 25 2.28 7.90 0.21
CA ARG A 25 3.38 8.82 0.52
C ARG A 25 4.73 8.14 0.69
N GLU A 26 4.73 6.85 1.00
CA GLU A 26 5.94 6.05 1.19
C GLU A 26 6.53 5.49 -0.11
N VAL A 27 5.68 5.17 -1.08
CA VAL A 27 6.15 4.57 -2.34
C VAL A 27 6.82 5.62 -3.22
N PRO A 28 8.05 5.36 -3.74
CA PRO A 28 8.69 6.23 -4.72
C PRO A 28 7.82 6.45 -5.96
N ASN A 29 7.63 7.70 -6.35
CA ASN A 29 6.92 8.02 -7.59
C ASN A 29 7.85 7.75 -8.79
N THR A 30 7.31 7.16 -9.87
CA THR A 30 8.09 6.76 -11.05
C THR A 30 8.76 7.94 -11.75
N THR A 31 8.15 9.11 -11.74
CA THR A 31 8.72 10.31 -12.38
C THR A 31 9.86 10.93 -11.58
N THR A 32 9.72 10.97 -10.25
CA THR A 32 10.68 11.67 -9.38
C THR A 32 11.72 10.74 -8.77
N GLY A 33 11.50 9.42 -8.79
CA GLY A 33 12.36 8.41 -8.17
C GLY A 33 12.38 8.45 -6.63
N VAL A 34 11.74 9.45 -6.01
CA VAL A 34 11.67 9.66 -4.56
C VAL A 34 10.23 9.63 -4.07
N SER A 35 10.03 9.21 -2.82
CA SER A 35 8.70 9.16 -2.21
C SER A 35 8.20 10.58 -1.87
N PRO A 36 6.89 10.84 -1.97
CA PRO A 36 6.32 12.14 -1.57
C PRO A 36 6.65 12.56 -0.13
N PHE A 37 6.71 11.59 0.80
CA PHE A 37 7.10 11.87 2.18
C PHE A 37 8.55 12.36 2.28
N ARG A 38 9.47 11.67 1.59
CA ARG A 38 10.88 12.05 1.55
C ARG A 38 11.08 13.41 0.90
N LEU A 39 10.31 13.73 -0.15
CA LEU A 39 10.38 15.01 -0.83
C LEU A 39 9.97 16.17 0.10
N LEU A 40 8.94 15.97 0.94
CA LEU A 40 8.45 17.00 1.86
C LEU A 40 9.32 17.17 3.11
N TYR A 41 9.77 16.06 3.71
CA TYR A 41 10.41 16.07 5.03
C TYR A 41 11.92 15.80 5.01
N GLY A 42 12.50 15.44 3.87
CA GLY A 42 13.92 15.12 3.74
C GLY A 42 14.35 13.81 4.42
N ARG A 43 13.42 13.00 4.93
CA ARG A 43 13.66 11.72 5.60
C ARG A 43 12.63 10.67 5.20
N GLU A 44 12.91 9.39 5.41
CA GLU A 44 11.92 8.32 5.22
C GLU A 44 10.85 8.36 6.32
N ALA A 45 9.61 7.97 6.02
CA ALA A 45 8.63 7.86 7.09
C ALA A 45 8.97 6.66 7.98
N ARG A 46 8.72 6.83 9.28
CA ARG A 46 8.77 5.71 10.22
C ARG A 46 7.47 4.92 10.10
N GLY A 47 7.53 3.83 9.35
CA GLY A 47 6.44 2.87 9.27
C GLY A 47 6.33 1.94 10.49
N PRO A 48 5.30 1.09 10.54
CA PRO A 48 5.08 0.13 11.63
C PRO A 48 6.29 -0.77 11.92
N LEU A 49 7.02 -1.20 10.89
CA LEU A 49 8.22 -2.04 11.04
C LEU A 49 9.37 -1.30 11.72
N ALA A 50 9.55 0.00 11.44
CA ALA A 50 10.55 0.82 12.10
C ALA A 50 10.23 0.98 13.59
N ILE A 51 8.96 1.16 13.93
CA ILE A 51 8.48 1.24 15.31
C ILE A 51 8.70 -0.09 16.03
N LEU A 52 8.34 -1.23 15.41
CA LEU A 52 8.56 -2.56 15.97
C LEU A 52 10.04 -2.84 16.23
N LYS A 53 10.91 -2.54 15.25
CA LYS A 53 12.36 -2.65 15.41
C LYS A 53 12.86 -1.83 16.60
N SER A 54 12.40 -0.59 16.72
CA SER A 54 12.80 0.31 17.82
C SER A 54 12.30 -0.22 19.17
N SER A 55 11.12 -0.84 19.21
CA SER A 55 10.59 -1.45 20.42
C SER A 55 11.37 -2.69 20.84
N TRP A 56 11.71 -3.59 19.91
CA TRP A 56 12.55 -4.75 20.20
C TRP A 56 13.98 -4.38 20.59
N ALA A 57 14.50 -3.26 20.07
CA ALA A 57 15.79 -2.71 20.49
C ALA A 57 15.75 -2.02 21.86
N GLY A 58 14.58 -1.90 22.49
CA GLY A 58 14.42 -1.21 23.78
C GLY A 58 14.46 0.31 23.69
N GLU A 59 14.46 0.90 22.49
CA GLU A 59 14.47 2.35 22.28
C GLU A 59 13.08 2.97 22.55
N ILE A 60 12.01 2.18 22.39
CA ILE A 60 10.62 2.61 22.59
C ILE A 60 9.86 1.58 23.43
N HIS A 61 9.29 2.01 24.55
CA HIS A 61 8.38 1.19 25.35
C HIS A 61 6.96 1.31 24.81
N LEU A 62 6.45 0.24 24.21
CA LEU A 62 5.04 0.15 23.81
C LEU A 62 4.19 -0.26 25.02
N PRO A 63 2.98 0.32 25.19
CA PRO A 63 2.10 -0.05 26.28
C PRO A 63 1.68 -1.53 26.17
N THR A 64 1.87 -2.30 27.24
CA THR A 64 1.59 -3.75 27.31
C THR A 64 0.09 -4.08 27.36
N ASN A 65 -0.78 -3.08 27.58
CA ASN A 65 -2.22 -3.26 27.75
C ASN A 65 -2.98 -3.12 26.42
N ILE A 66 -2.63 -3.95 25.43
CA ILE A 66 -3.35 -4.04 24.17
C ILE A 66 -4.32 -5.22 24.32
N SER A 67 -5.61 -4.96 24.15
CA SER A 67 -6.72 -5.92 24.35
C SER A 67 -6.70 -7.13 23.41
N GLN A 68 -5.85 -7.11 22.38
CA GLN A 68 -5.50 -8.23 21.54
C GLN A 68 -4.02 -8.54 21.77
N SER A 69 -3.67 -9.82 21.90
CA SER A 69 -2.27 -10.23 21.89
C SER A 69 -1.60 -9.62 20.66
N ALA A 70 -0.45 -8.98 20.82
CA ALA A 70 0.28 -8.39 19.69
C ALA A 70 0.49 -9.42 18.56
N ALA A 71 0.58 -10.71 18.92
CA ALA A 71 0.64 -11.83 17.99
C ALA A 71 -0.62 -11.95 17.11
N ASP A 72 -1.83 -11.84 17.69
CA ASP A 72 -3.10 -11.95 16.97
C ASP A 72 -3.25 -10.80 15.97
N TYR A 73 -2.91 -9.57 16.40
CA TYR A 73 -2.93 -8.40 15.52
C TYR A 73 -1.93 -8.55 14.36
N LEU A 74 -0.71 -9.02 14.63
CA LEU A 74 0.30 -9.24 13.58
C LEU A 74 -0.13 -10.34 12.60
N GLN A 75 -0.79 -11.40 13.09
CA GLN A 75 -1.32 -12.46 12.25
C GLN A 75 -2.47 -11.98 11.37
N GLU A 76 -3.41 -11.21 11.93
CA GLU A 76 -4.48 -10.58 11.17
C GLU A 76 -3.93 -9.60 10.12
N MET A 77 -2.94 -8.79 10.50
CA MET A 77 -2.25 -7.86 9.61
C MET A 77 -1.59 -8.61 8.46
N LYS A 78 -0.88 -9.72 8.73
CA LYS A 78 -0.26 -10.56 7.71
C LYS A 78 -1.29 -11.07 6.70
N ILE A 79 -2.41 -11.64 7.17
CA ILE A 79 -3.48 -12.15 6.30
C ILE A 79 -4.06 -11.03 5.43
N LYS A 80 -4.28 -9.84 6.00
CA LYS A 80 -4.78 -8.67 5.25
C LYS A 80 -3.76 -8.21 4.20
N MET A 81 -2.48 -8.20 4.52
CA MET A 81 -1.41 -7.86 3.57
C MET A 81 -1.31 -8.86 2.42
N GLU A 82 -1.40 -10.16 2.68
CA GLU A 82 -1.39 -11.19 1.64
C GLU A 82 -2.58 -11.03 0.68
N LYS A 83 -3.79 -10.82 1.21
CA LYS A 83 -4.98 -10.54 0.39
C LYS A 83 -4.83 -9.27 -0.44
N ALA A 84 -4.29 -8.20 0.15
CA ALA A 84 -4.06 -6.95 -0.57
C ALA A 84 -2.99 -7.09 -1.66
N ALA A 85 -1.94 -7.90 -1.43
CA ALA A 85 -0.92 -8.19 -2.43
C ALA A 85 -1.50 -9.00 -3.60
N GLU A 86 -2.34 -9.98 -3.32
CA GLU A 86 -3.05 -10.76 -4.34
C GLU A 86 -3.96 -9.86 -5.19
N SER A 87 -4.79 -9.03 -4.56
CA SER A 87 -5.69 -8.11 -5.28
C SER A 87 -4.92 -7.08 -6.11
N ALA A 88 -3.80 -6.58 -5.60
CA ALA A 88 -2.91 -5.68 -6.34
C ALA A 88 -2.27 -6.38 -7.56
N SER A 89 -1.79 -7.61 -7.41
CA SER A 89 -1.22 -8.42 -8.50
C SER A 89 -2.25 -8.68 -9.61
N LEU A 90 -3.46 -9.10 -9.24
CA LEU A 90 -4.55 -9.32 -10.19
C LEU A 90 -4.91 -8.04 -10.94
N THR A 91 -5.01 -6.91 -10.23
CA THR A 91 -5.33 -5.61 -10.83
C THR A 91 -4.22 -5.13 -11.77
N ALA A 92 -2.95 -5.31 -11.40
CA ALA A 92 -1.81 -4.99 -12.25
C ALA A 92 -1.80 -5.83 -13.53
N ALA A 93 -2.00 -7.15 -13.41
CA ALA A 93 -2.07 -8.07 -14.55
C ALA A 93 -3.23 -7.74 -15.49
N GLN A 94 -4.41 -7.40 -14.97
CA GLN A 94 -5.56 -6.97 -15.77
C GLN A 94 -5.28 -5.69 -16.56
N LYS A 95 -4.67 -4.68 -15.92
CA LYS A 95 -4.27 -3.43 -16.59
C LYS A 95 -3.25 -3.71 -17.68
N GLN A 96 -2.25 -4.55 -17.41
CA GLN A 96 -1.24 -4.94 -18.38
C GLN A 96 -1.87 -5.65 -19.59
N LYS A 97 -2.76 -6.62 -19.38
CA LYS A 97 -3.51 -7.29 -20.47
C LYS A 97 -4.36 -6.32 -21.29
N LYS A 98 -4.97 -5.31 -20.67
CA LYS A 98 -5.74 -4.28 -21.38
C LYS A 98 -4.82 -3.41 -22.23
N LEU A 99 -3.69 -2.99 -21.68
CA LEU A 99 -2.69 -2.20 -22.40
C LEU A 99 -2.17 -2.95 -23.63
N TRP A 100 -1.80 -4.22 -23.47
CA TRP A 100 -1.34 -5.06 -24.59
C TRP A 100 -2.37 -5.16 -25.72
N ARG A 101 -3.66 -5.30 -25.39
CA ARG A 101 -4.74 -5.32 -26.39
C ARG A 101 -4.87 -4.01 -27.16
N LEU A 102 -4.72 -2.86 -26.48
CA LEU A 102 -4.78 -1.55 -27.13
C LEU A 102 -3.60 -1.33 -28.08
N LEU A 103 -2.39 -1.70 -27.64
CA LEU A 103 -1.19 -1.62 -28.46
C LEU A 103 -1.30 -2.51 -29.71
N GLN A 104 -1.83 -3.73 -29.58
CA GLN A 104 -2.09 -4.61 -30.73
C GLN A 104 -3.08 -3.99 -31.73
N GLN A 105 -4.15 -3.35 -31.26
CA GLN A 105 -5.10 -2.67 -32.13
C GLN A 105 -4.49 -1.45 -32.83
N GLU A 106 -3.65 -0.67 -32.16
CA GLU A 106 -2.96 0.48 -32.78
C GLU A 106 -1.95 0.05 -33.83
N VAL A 107 -1.20 -1.03 -33.60
CA VAL A 107 -0.27 -1.58 -34.60
C VAL A 107 -1.04 -2.01 -35.84
N ILE A 108 -2.11 -2.80 -35.69
CA ILE A 108 -2.95 -3.25 -36.81
C ILE A 108 -3.57 -2.06 -37.56
N ARG A 109 -3.98 -1.00 -36.85
CA ARG A 109 -4.57 0.21 -37.46
C ARG A 109 -3.56 1.07 -38.22
N LYS A 110 -2.24 0.93 -37.97
CA LYS A 110 -1.19 1.67 -38.69
C LYS A 110 -0.64 0.93 -39.90
N GLU A 111 -0.94 -0.37 -40.03
CA GLU A 111 -0.51 -1.21 -41.16
C GLU A 111 -1.55 -1.30 -42.29
N PHE A 112 -2.69 -0.62 -42.14
CA PHE A 112 -3.73 -0.39 -43.15
C PHE A 112 -4.05 1.11 -43.25
#